data_AF-A0A0K6FRZ7-F1
#
_entry.id   AF-A0A0K6FRZ7-F1
#
_cell.length_a   1.000
_cell.length_b   1.000
_cell.length_c   1.000
_cell.angle_alpha   90.00
_cell.angle_beta   90.00
_cell.angle_gamma   90.00
#
_symmetry.space_group_name_H-M   'P 1'
#
loop_
_entity.id
_entity.type
_entity.pdbx_description
1 polymer ?
#
loop_
_entity_poly.entity_id
_entity_poly.type
_entity_poly.pdbx_seq_one_letter_code
_entity_poly.pdbx_strand_id
1 'polypeptide(L)'
;MRFILSLSALAVSVLGALTPEQIALAQKYAPQFRLTPNEKYFPSSIEYMLPNYKVYDDSGKPLPAQPSPLAASNLDSVAGKGASTWLTVSDTSAGYLAGQNPSTNKVPVYTFIVPKEGGIVDLFYWIFFPYNLGKNIPVLGFVGNHIGDWERMTVRTLNGVAISADYNAHSSGNGAGARPWADVLKPSGEDRPLGYVASGSHGVWPGPGSWVYQDVIIYQLKDETSDGGPIWNAKDSVYPIEYLSSGTYSGDQAWINFQGAWGNKGQTNCWWYKIVKTCPLSNGPGGPYRTDVLSASFAQPSNPIISSEYSDMKGPLSQTLAPLAINSSTSFYKLRLDESVLQLIDLGGFSRLTVEQTCLEYRSSTNTTLLSSTYGASKLNAGSDRVYSVTVPRCASNSSHVDSYRVGLCTDENNLMCSWARYRQLRTYLTGRQGVMNGTAVNLDMDHDNWTWN
;
A
#
# COMPACT_ATOMS: atom_id res chain seq x y z
N MET A 1 2.98 11.55 55.32
CA MET A 1 2.54 10.64 54.25
C MET A 1 2.73 11.39 52.93
N ARG A 2 3.79 11.08 52.17
CA ARG A 2 4.10 11.74 50.89
C ARG A 2 3.35 11.01 49.78
N PHE A 3 2.44 11.70 49.11
CA PHE A 3 1.82 11.23 47.87
C PHE A 3 2.88 11.18 46.76
N ILE A 4 3.14 9.98 46.24
CA ILE A 4 3.89 9.80 45.00
C ILE A 4 2.88 9.99 43.87
N LEU A 5 2.88 11.18 43.26
CA LEU A 5 2.23 11.40 41.98
C LEU A 5 3.07 10.70 40.90
N SER A 6 2.61 9.54 40.48
CA SER A 6 3.04 8.90 39.24
C SER A 6 2.58 9.78 38.07
N LEU A 7 3.46 10.62 37.54
CA LEU A 7 3.28 11.26 36.24
C LEU A 7 3.43 10.17 35.17
N SER A 8 2.31 9.57 34.76
CA SER A 8 2.25 8.86 33.49
C SER A 8 2.35 9.92 32.39
N ALA A 9 3.54 10.03 31.78
CA ALA A 9 3.73 10.85 30.59
C ALA A 9 2.89 10.26 29.45
N LEU A 10 1.72 10.85 29.21
CA LEU A 10 1.04 10.73 27.92
C LEU A 10 1.91 11.49 26.91
N ALA A 11 2.77 10.76 26.22
CA ALA A 11 3.35 11.22 24.97
C ALA A 11 2.25 11.21 23.92
N VAL A 12 1.39 12.23 23.93
CA VAL A 12 0.74 12.65 22.69
C VAL A 12 1.88 13.22 21.84
N SER A 13 2.37 12.43 20.88
CA SER A 13 3.36 12.91 19.93
C SER A 13 2.69 14.00 19.09
N VAL A 14 2.87 15.25 19.52
CA VAL A 14 2.76 16.40 18.63
C VAL A 14 3.76 16.11 17.51
N LEU A 15 3.25 15.91 16.30
CA LEU A 15 4.03 15.77 15.07
C LEU A 15 4.96 16.97 14.96
N GLY A 16 6.23 16.73 15.27
CA GLY A 16 7.34 17.65 15.06
C GLY A 16 8.27 17.06 14.02
N ALA A 17 9.19 17.91 13.54
CA ALA A 17 10.20 17.54 12.56
C ALA A 17 10.83 16.16 12.87
N LEU A 18 11.04 15.35 11.83
CA LEU A 18 11.59 14.01 11.95
C LEU A 18 12.85 13.97 12.82
N THR A 19 12.88 13.08 13.80
CA THR A 19 14.04 12.93 14.68
C THR A 19 15.17 12.18 13.97
N PRO A 20 16.45 12.39 14.38
CA PRO A 20 17.56 11.60 13.86
C PRO A 20 17.36 10.08 14.00
N GLU A 21 16.71 9.63 15.08
CA GLU A 21 16.42 8.21 15.32
C GLU A 21 15.41 7.66 14.33
N GLN A 22 14.39 8.45 13.97
CA GLN A 22 13.41 8.08 12.94
C GLN A 22 14.06 7.95 11.57
N ILE A 23 14.93 8.90 11.21
CA ILE A 23 15.68 8.87 9.95
C ILE A 23 16.64 7.66 9.93
N ALA A 24 17.34 7.40 11.04
CA ALA A 24 18.23 6.25 11.17
C ALA A 24 17.46 4.91 11.08
N LEU A 25 16.25 4.83 11.63
CA LEU A 25 15.36 3.67 11.49
C LEU A 25 14.98 3.44 10.03
N ALA A 26 14.62 4.51 9.31
CA ALA A 26 14.32 4.48 7.89
C ALA A 26 15.51 4.02 7.05
N GLN A 27 16.73 4.48 7.35
CA GLN A 27 17.96 4.06 6.69
C GLN A 27 18.32 2.60 7.00
N LYS A 28 18.16 2.17 8.27
CA LYS A 28 18.45 0.80 8.71
C LYS A 28 17.68 -0.23 7.90
N TYR A 29 16.37 -0.02 7.73
CA TYR A 29 15.50 -0.95 7.01
C TYR A 29 15.24 -0.58 5.55
N ALA A 30 16.00 0.40 5.01
CA ALA A 30 15.85 0.81 3.62
C ALA A 30 16.13 -0.37 2.65
N PRO A 31 15.24 -0.61 1.67
CA PRO A 31 15.39 -1.75 0.76
C PRO A 31 16.69 -1.72 -0.04
N GLN A 32 17.15 -2.89 -0.44
CA GLN A 32 17.98 -3.00 -1.63
C GLN A 32 17.07 -3.36 -2.79
N PHE A 33 16.93 -2.45 -3.75
CA PHE A 33 16.20 -2.76 -4.97
C PHE A 33 17.10 -3.48 -5.97
N ARG A 34 16.56 -4.53 -6.60
CA ARG A 34 17.20 -5.31 -7.65
C ARG A 34 16.47 -5.06 -8.96
N LEU A 35 17.16 -4.48 -9.92
CA LEU A 35 16.65 -4.27 -11.27
C LEU A 35 17.14 -5.42 -12.16
N THR A 36 16.39 -5.71 -13.21
CA THR A 36 16.78 -6.76 -14.16
C THR A 36 18.02 -6.34 -14.96
N PRO A 37 18.87 -7.28 -15.42
CA PRO A 37 20.02 -6.97 -16.26
C PRO A 37 19.66 -6.25 -17.58
N ASN A 38 18.42 -6.43 -18.05
CA ASN A 38 17.92 -5.90 -19.31
C ASN A 38 17.07 -4.63 -19.11
N GLU A 39 17.05 -4.04 -17.92
CA GLU A 39 16.28 -2.83 -17.66
C GLU A 39 16.76 -1.68 -18.54
N LYS A 40 15.81 -0.97 -19.15
CA LYS A 40 16.05 0.17 -20.04
C LYS A 40 15.58 1.49 -19.43
N TYR A 41 14.63 1.42 -18.51
CA TYR A 41 14.02 2.56 -17.84
C TYR A 41 14.37 2.50 -16.36
N PHE A 42 15.37 3.29 -15.99
CA PHE A 42 15.89 3.37 -14.63
C PHE A 42 15.10 4.38 -13.78
N PRO A 43 15.18 4.28 -12.45
CA PRO A 43 14.59 5.28 -11.57
C PRO A 43 15.31 6.63 -11.72
N SER A 44 14.66 7.71 -11.30
CA SER A 44 15.26 9.05 -11.24
C SER A 44 14.69 9.86 -10.08
N SER A 45 15.32 11.00 -9.79
CA SER A 45 14.69 12.00 -8.95
C SER A 45 13.57 12.75 -9.70
N ILE A 46 12.62 13.33 -8.97
CA ILE A 46 11.62 14.21 -9.56
C ILE A 46 12.27 15.47 -10.14
N GLU A 47 13.33 16.00 -9.52
CA GLU A 47 14.05 17.19 -9.96
C GLU A 47 14.73 16.97 -11.31
N TYR A 48 15.10 15.71 -11.61
CA TYR A 48 15.59 15.32 -12.94
C TYR A 48 14.48 15.43 -14.00
N MET A 49 13.23 15.15 -13.66
CA MET A 49 12.11 15.12 -14.61
C MET A 49 11.31 16.42 -14.69
N LEU A 50 11.11 17.13 -13.58
CA LEU A 50 10.23 18.30 -13.49
C LEU A 50 10.53 19.38 -14.54
N PRO A 51 11.79 19.77 -14.84
CA PRO A 51 12.08 20.77 -15.87
C PRO A 51 11.65 20.35 -17.29
N ASN A 52 11.47 19.06 -17.54
CA ASN A 52 11.05 18.52 -18.84
C ASN A 52 9.52 18.46 -18.98
N TYR A 53 8.79 18.53 -17.87
CA TYR A 53 7.34 18.44 -17.86
C TYR A 53 6.67 19.75 -18.28
N LYS A 54 5.50 19.57 -18.85
CA LYS A 54 4.48 20.60 -19.06
C LYS A 54 3.17 20.10 -18.47
N VAL A 55 2.35 21.03 -18.00
CA VAL A 55 1.02 20.73 -17.44
C VAL A 55 -0.01 20.74 -18.56
N TYR A 56 -0.83 19.70 -18.64
CA TYR A 56 -1.89 19.56 -19.63
C TYR A 56 -3.26 19.43 -18.96
N ASP A 57 -4.31 19.91 -19.65
CA ASP A 57 -5.71 19.67 -19.27
C ASP A 57 -6.23 18.31 -19.75
N ASP A 58 -7.50 18.06 -19.45
CA ASP A 58 -8.22 16.84 -19.83
C ASP A 58 -8.50 16.76 -21.34
N SER A 59 -8.42 17.88 -22.06
CA SER A 59 -8.50 17.94 -23.52
C SER A 59 -7.17 17.60 -24.20
N GLY A 60 -6.10 17.38 -23.43
CA GLY A 60 -4.76 17.10 -23.94
C GLY A 60 -4.06 18.34 -24.49
N LYS A 61 -4.43 19.54 -24.02
CA LYS A 61 -3.77 20.79 -24.38
C LYS A 61 -2.88 21.31 -23.24
N PRO A 62 -1.74 21.95 -23.57
CA PRO A 62 -0.93 22.61 -22.56
C PRO A 62 -1.74 23.68 -21.83
N LEU A 63 -1.74 23.64 -20.51
CA LEU A 63 -2.36 24.65 -19.66
C LEU A 63 -1.49 25.93 -19.69
N PRO A 64 -2.05 27.10 -20.05
CA PRO A 64 -1.29 28.35 -20.05
C PRO A 64 -0.98 28.82 -18.61
N ALA A 65 -0.01 29.73 -18.50
CA ALA A 65 0.34 30.43 -17.26
C ALA A 65 0.69 29.52 -16.07
N GLN A 66 1.28 28.34 -16.33
CA GLN A 66 1.82 27.47 -15.29
C GLN A 66 3.30 27.78 -15.02
N PRO A 67 3.84 27.42 -13.84
CA PRO A 67 5.26 27.60 -13.55
C PRO A 67 6.12 26.90 -14.62
N SER A 68 7.17 27.59 -15.07
CA SER A 68 8.09 27.08 -16.09
C SER A 68 9.50 27.66 -15.84
N PRO A 69 10.52 26.83 -15.58
CA PRO A 69 10.43 25.38 -15.43
C PRO A 69 9.62 24.98 -14.19
N LEU A 70 9.01 23.78 -14.24
CA LEU A 70 8.48 23.16 -13.03
C LEU A 70 9.64 22.73 -12.14
N ALA A 71 9.46 22.87 -10.83
CA ALA A 71 10.43 22.54 -9.81
C ALA A 71 9.73 21.99 -8.56
N ALA A 72 10.49 21.28 -7.72
CA ALA A 72 9.97 20.69 -6.49
C ALA A 72 9.27 21.72 -5.57
N SER A 73 9.75 22.96 -5.58
CA SER A 73 9.26 24.06 -4.73
C SER A 73 8.08 24.85 -5.30
N ASN A 74 7.69 24.63 -6.57
CA ASN A 74 6.61 25.38 -7.21
C ASN A 74 5.49 24.50 -7.80
N LEU A 75 5.61 23.17 -7.73
CA LEU A 75 4.67 22.26 -8.38
C LEU A 75 3.25 22.33 -7.78
N ASP A 76 3.12 22.66 -6.50
CA ASP A 76 1.83 22.90 -5.85
C ASP A 76 1.17 24.24 -6.21
N SER A 77 1.92 25.13 -6.88
CA SER A 77 1.42 26.37 -7.46
C SER A 77 0.77 26.16 -8.83
N VAL A 78 0.82 24.94 -9.38
CA VAL A 78 -0.01 24.56 -10.54
C VAL A 78 -1.48 24.79 -10.18
N ALA A 79 -2.25 25.33 -11.12
CA ALA A 79 -3.65 25.68 -10.90
C ALA A 79 -4.43 24.53 -10.23
N GLY A 80 -5.14 24.84 -9.13
CA GLY A 80 -5.87 23.84 -8.35
C GLY A 80 -4.99 22.78 -7.70
N LYS A 81 -3.72 23.10 -7.39
CA LYS A 81 -2.69 22.13 -6.98
C LYS A 81 -2.50 20.98 -7.99
N GLY A 82 -2.85 21.21 -9.26
CA GLY A 82 -2.80 20.19 -10.30
C GLY A 82 -4.00 19.24 -10.37
N ALA A 83 -5.05 19.43 -9.58
CA ALA A 83 -6.25 18.60 -9.68
C ALA A 83 -6.79 18.59 -11.13
N SER A 84 -7.05 17.40 -11.67
CA SER A 84 -7.46 17.20 -13.07
C SER A 84 -6.46 17.71 -14.12
N THR A 85 -5.16 17.60 -13.84
CA THR A 85 -4.08 17.92 -14.78
C THR A 85 -3.08 16.77 -14.93
N TRP A 86 -2.28 16.81 -16.00
CA TRP A 86 -1.31 15.78 -16.37
C TRP A 86 0.09 16.39 -16.59
N LEU A 87 1.11 15.87 -15.90
CA LEU A 87 2.52 16.20 -16.15
C LEU A 87 3.04 15.34 -17.30
N THR A 88 3.13 15.90 -18.50
CA THR A 88 3.56 15.16 -19.68
C THR A 88 4.72 15.84 -20.38
N VAL A 89 5.38 15.09 -21.25
CA VAL A 89 6.43 15.59 -22.14
C VAL A 89 5.94 15.61 -23.58
N SER A 90 6.51 16.49 -24.40
CA SER A 90 6.18 16.57 -25.83
C SER A 90 6.90 15.52 -26.67
N ASP A 91 8.07 15.05 -26.20
CA ASP A 91 8.87 14.03 -26.88
C ASP A 91 8.99 12.78 -26.00
N THR A 92 8.29 11.71 -26.39
CA THR A 92 8.31 10.41 -25.70
C THR A 92 9.52 9.54 -26.07
N SER A 93 10.38 10.02 -26.98
CA SER A 93 11.64 9.38 -27.35
C SER A 93 12.87 10.02 -26.69
N ALA A 94 12.66 11.08 -25.91
CA ALA A 94 13.73 11.83 -25.28
C ALA A 94 14.54 10.96 -24.31
N GLY A 95 15.87 11.09 -24.37
CA GLY A 95 16.79 10.25 -23.60
C GLY A 95 16.64 10.33 -22.08
N TYR A 96 16.12 11.45 -21.54
CA TYR A 96 15.86 11.56 -20.10
C TYR A 96 14.79 10.58 -19.60
N LEU A 97 13.93 10.07 -20.48
CA LEU A 97 12.93 9.08 -20.08
C LEU A 97 13.55 7.72 -19.71
N ALA A 98 14.79 7.45 -20.13
CA ALA A 98 15.53 6.26 -19.71
C ALA A 98 15.97 6.30 -18.23
N GLY A 99 15.88 7.47 -17.60
CA GLY A 99 16.21 7.67 -16.19
C GLY A 99 17.69 7.51 -15.85
N GLN A 100 17.99 7.31 -14.56
CA GLN A 100 19.35 7.32 -14.03
C GLN A 100 19.71 5.96 -13.43
N ASN A 101 20.69 5.27 -14.03
CA ASN A 101 21.13 3.97 -13.49
C ASN A 101 21.60 4.12 -12.03
N PRO A 102 20.94 3.46 -11.06
CA PRO A 102 21.21 3.67 -9.64
C PRO A 102 22.51 3.03 -9.16
N SER A 103 23.16 2.19 -9.98
CA SER A 103 24.49 1.67 -9.69
C SER A 103 25.60 2.70 -9.93
N THR A 104 25.34 3.75 -10.70
CA THR A 104 26.30 4.83 -10.99
C THR A 104 25.82 6.22 -10.59
N ASN A 105 24.55 6.36 -10.20
CA ASN A 105 23.94 7.64 -9.84
C ASN A 105 23.29 7.55 -8.46
N LYS A 106 23.34 8.65 -7.70
CA LYS A 106 22.62 8.75 -6.43
C LYS A 106 21.15 9.11 -6.71
N VAL A 107 20.30 8.09 -6.84
CA VAL A 107 18.86 8.25 -7.06
C VAL A 107 18.13 8.22 -5.71
N PRO A 108 17.30 9.23 -5.38
CA PRO A 108 16.62 9.30 -4.09
C PRO A 108 15.50 8.27 -3.97
N VAL A 109 15.25 7.83 -2.74
CA VAL A 109 14.07 7.05 -2.35
C VAL A 109 13.25 7.88 -1.38
N TYR A 110 12.09 8.35 -1.85
CA TYR A 110 11.20 9.25 -1.13
C TYR A 110 10.52 8.48 0.00
N THR A 111 10.92 8.75 1.24
CA THR A 111 10.60 7.89 2.37
C THR A 111 9.69 8.60 3.37
N PHE A 112 8.40 8.27 3.33
CA PHE A 112 7.47 8.72 4.38
C PHE A 112 7.68 7.89 5.63
N ILE A 113 7.96 8.57 6.74
CA ILE A 113 8.11 7.95 8.06
C ILE A 113 6.83 8.25 8.84
N VAL A 114 6.08 7.20 9.18
CA VAL A 114 4.74 7.32 9.76
C VAL A 114 4.72 6.63 11.14
N PRO A 115 5.05 7.36 12.22
CA PRO A 115 4.86 6.87 13.58
C PRO A 115 3.37 6.70 13.91
N LYS A 116 3.04 5.65 14.67
CA LYS A 116 1.69 5.30 15.10
C LYS A 116 1.69 4.86 16.56
N GLU A 117 0.50 4.72 17.11
CA GLU A 117 0.30 4.23 18.47
C GLU A 117 0.89 2.82 18.68
N GLY A 118 1.28 2.48 19.91
CA GLY A 118 1.80 1.15 20.25
C GLY A 118 3.22 0.88 19.75
N GLY A 119 3.97 1.93 19.43
CA GLY A 119 5.36 1.83 18.98
C GLY A 119 5.50 1.38 17.52
N ILE A 120 4.43 1.46 16.73
CA ILE A 120 4.46 1.13 15.32
C ILE A 120 5.07 2.29 14.53
N VAL A 121 5.93 1.99 13.57
CA VAL A 121 6.37 2.95 12.56
C VAL A 121 6.31 2.27 11.20
N ASP A 122 5.53 2.84 10.29
CA ASP A 122 5.51 2.44 8.88
C ASP A 122 6.46 3.32 8.07
N LEU A 123 7.30 2.68 7.27
CA LEU A 123 8.33 3.30 6.45
C LEU A 123 7.98 3.05 4.98
N PHE A 124 7.45 4.05 4.28
CA PHE A 124 7.04 3.92 2.88
C PHE A 124 8.16 4.40 1.97
N TYR A 125 8.81 3.47 1.30
CA TYR A 125 9.88 3.74 0.34
C TYR A 125 9.27 3.89 -1.06
N TRP A 126 9.01 5.13 -1.46
CA TRP A 126 8.55 5.48 -2.80
C TRP A 126 9.72 5.67 -3.75
N ILE A 127 9.58 5.08 -4.93
CA ILE A 127 10.54 5.16 -6.02
C ILE A 127 9.84 5.69 -7.27
N PHE A 128 10.54 6.53 -8.02
CA PHE A 128 10.00 7.20 -9.20
C PHE A 128 10.78 6.79 -10.45
N PHE A 129 10.06 6.46 -11.51
CA PHE A 129 10.62 6.20 -12.84
C PHE A 129 10.09 7.24 -13.83
N PRO A 130 10.95 7.85 -14.67
CA PRO A 130 10.51 8.77 -15.72
C PRO A 130 9.54 8.20 -16.74
N TYR A 131 9.55 6.88 -16.94
CA TYR A 131 8.75 6.20 -17.94
C TYR A 131 8.48 4.77 -17.51
N ASN A 132 7.24 4.32 -17.70
CA ASN A 132 6.80 2.94 -17.55
C ASN A 132 6.63 2.31 -18.93
N LEU A 133 7.41 1.27 -19.23
CA LEU A 133 7.20 0.40 -20.37
C LEU A 133 6.28 -0.74 -19.98
N GLY A 134 5.05 -0.70 -20.49
CA GLY A 134 4.05 -1.72 -20.27
C GLY A 134 4.36 -3.06 -20.97
N LYS A 135 3.35 -3.90 -21.12
CA LYS A 135 3.52 -5.28 -21.59
C LYS A 135 3.24 -5.40 -23.07
N ASN A 136 4.09 -6.14 -23.78
CA ASN A 136 3.83 -6.51 -25.15
C ASN A 136 2.96 -7.78 -25.19
N ILE A 137 1.70 -7.62 -25.56
CA ILE A 137 0.79 -8.75 -25.75
C ILE A 137 0.84 -9.18 -27.21
N PRO A 138 1.04 -10.47 -27.51
CA PRO A 138 0.91 -10.99 -28.88
C PRO A 138 -0.40 -10.51 -29.52
N VAL A 139 -0.35 -10.07 -30.79
CA VAL A 139 -1.48 -9.52 -31.56
C VAL A 139 -1.90 -8.09 -31.20
N LEU A 140 -1.74 -7.63 -29.95
CA LEU A 140 -2.16 -6.27 -29.53
C LEU A 140 -1.00 -5.27 -29.48
N GLY A 141 0.25 -5.74 -29.36
CA GLY A 141 1.41 -4.89 -29.15
C GLY A 141 1.55 -4.45 -27.69
N PHE A 142 2.26 -3.34 -27.47
CA PHE A 142 2.43 -2.78 -26.13
C PHE A 142 1.11 -2.23 -25.58
N VAL A 143 0.86 -2.52 -24.31
CA VAL A 143 -0.24 -1.96 -23.51
C VAL A 143 0.31 -1.42 -22.20
N GLY A 144 -0.21 -0.29 -21.74
CA GLY A 144 0.09 0.24 -20.42
C GLY A 144 1.30 1.16 -20.31
N ASN A 145 1.83 1.68 -21.42
CA ASN A 145 2.91 2.66 -21.34
C ASN A 145 2.41 3.96 -20.72
N HIS A 146 3.21 4.59 -19.88
CA HIS A 146 2.95 5.96 -19.42
C HIS A 146 4.24 6.66 -19.03
N ILE A 147 4.25 7.98 -19.21
CA ILE A 147 5.30 8.84 -18.66
C ILE A 147 5.08 8.93 -17.16
N GLY A 148 6.16 8.93 -16.38
CA GLY A 148 6.12 9.01 -14.92
C GLY A 148 5.52 7.75 -14.30
N ASP A 149 6.16 7.24 -13.26
CA ASP A 149 5.69 6.05 -12.58
C ASP A 149 6.13 6.07 -11.12
N TRP A 150 5.20 5.73 -10.24
CA TRP A 150 5.41 5.77 -8.80
C TRP A 150 5.11 4.40 -8.22
N GLU A 151 6.17 3.78 -7.71
CA GLU A 151 6.11 2.46 -7.10
C GLU A 151 6.56 2.53 -5.65
N ARG A 152 6.18 1.54 -4.84
CA ARG A 152 6.57 1.53 -3.43
C ARG A 152 6.80 0.15 -2.82
N MET A 153 7.55 0.19 -1.74
CA MET A 153 7.64 -0.88 -0.75
C MET A 153 7.47 -0.27 0.64
N THR A 154 6.80 -0.96 1.54
CA THR A 154 6.65 -0.51 2.93
C THR A 154 7.32 -1.48 3.89
N VAL A 155 8.01 -0.98 4.91
CA VAL A 155 8.45 -1.78 6.07
C VAL A 155 7.69 -1.30 7.30
N ARG A 156 7.08 -2.23 8.04
CA ARG A 156 6.48 -1.94 9.34
C ARG A 156 7.42 -2.39 10.44
N THR A 157 7.63 -1.51 11.41
CA THR A 157 8.37 -1.80 12.63
C THR A 157 7.46 -1.76 13.86
N LEU A 158 7.80 -2.51 14.89
CA LEU A 158 7.24 -2.46 16.22
C LEU A 158 8.39 -2.21 17.20
N ASN A 159 8.34 -1.09 17.93
CA ASN A 159 9.37 -0.66 18.86
C ASN A 159 10.79 -0.66 18.22
N GLY A 160 10.89 -0.23 16.96
CA GLY A 160 12.15 -0.16 16.21
C GLY A 160 12.63 -1.49 15.59
N VAL A 161 11.88 -2.58 15.74
CA VAL A 161 12.18 -3.89 15.15
C VAL A 161 11.25 -4.13 13.96
N ALA A 162 11.79 -4.44 12.79
CA ALA A 162 10.97 -4.77 11.62
C ALA A 162 10.17 -6.06 11.84
N ILE A 163 8.86 -6.01 11.56
CA ILE A 163 7.94 -7.15 11.73
C ILE A 163 7.31 -7.60 10.42
N SER A 164 7.27 -6.74 9.41
CA SER A 164 6.78 -7.09 8.08
C SER A 164 7.30 -6.15 6.99
N ALA A 165 7.21 -6.61 5.75
CA ALA A 165 7.34 -5.78 4.58
C ALA A 165 6.14 -5.98 3.65
N ASP A 166 5.72 -4.93 2.95
CA ASP A 166 4.59 -4.90 2.04
C ASP A 166 5.05 -4.46 0.65
N TYR A 167 4.94 -5.38 -0.29
CA TYR A 167 5.37 -5.22 -1.68
C TYR A 167 4.22 -4.71 -2.52
N ASN A 168 4.33 -3.55 -3.15
CA ASN A 168 3.26 -3.02 -3.99
C ASN A 168 3.64 -3.22 -5.46
N ALA A 169 2.76 -3.91 -6.18
CA ALA A 169 2.85 -4.08 -7.62
C ALA A 169 1.43 -4.12 -8.19
N HIS A 170 1.13 -3.20 -9.12
CA HIS A 170 -0.19 -3.06 -9.74
C HIS A 170 -1.34 -2.96 -8.72
N SER A 171 -2.49 -3.56 -9.00
CA SER A 171 -3.61 -3.73 -8.05
C SER A 171 -3.37 -4.84 -7.01
N SER A 172 -2.13 -5.28 -6.82
CA SER A 172 -1.66 -6.32 -5.86
C SER A 172 -2.16 -7.73 -6.17
N GLY A 173 -1.73 -8.29 -7.31
CA GLY A 173 -2.05 -9.65 -7.78
C GLY A 173 -1.51 -10.81 -6.90
N ASN A 174 -1.55 -12.04 -7.43
CA ASN A 174 -1.17 -13.28 -6.75
C ASN A 174 0.35 -13.38 -6.49
N GLY A 175 0.90 -12.54 -5.59
CA GLY A 175 2.30 -12.62 -5.16
C GLY A 175 2.84 -11.40 -4.42
N ALA A 176 2.38 -10.20 -4.80
CA ALA A 176 2.68 -8.93 -4.15
C ALA A 176 1.87 -8.75 -2.86
N GLY A 177 2.31 -7.89 -1.96
CA GLY A 177 1.63 -7.51 -0.71
C GLY A 177 2.43 -7.87 0.55
N ALA A 178 1.75 -7.94 1.69
CA ALA A 178 2.42 -8.07 2.99
C ALA A 178 3.15 -9.42 3.14
N ARG A 179 4.27 -9.45 3.87
CA ARG A 179 5.04 -10.64 4.23
C ARG A 179 5.55 -10.49 5.66
N PRO A 180 5.50 -11.55 6.49
CA PRO A 180 6.15 -11.50 7.80
C PRO A 180 7.66 -11.32 7.59
N TRP A 181 8.34 -10.59 8.49
CA TRP A 181 9.75 -10.25 8.32
C TRP A 181 10.67 -11.48 8.16
N ALA A 182 10.28 -12.61 8.75
CA ALA A 182 11.00 -13.88 8.62
C ALA A 182 11.01 -14.44 7.17
N ASP A 183 9.99 -14.13 6.38
CA ASP A 183 9.85 -14.59 4.98
C ASP A 183 10.47 -13.60 3.97
N VAL A 184 10.77 -12.39 4.42
CA VAL A 184 11.36 -11.34 3.57
C VAL A 184 12.79 -11.72 3.21
N LEU A 185 13.08 -11.80 1.90
CA LEU A 185 14.43 -12.01 1.40
C LEU A 185 15.33 -10.82 1.75
N LYS A 186 16.59 -11.09 2.08
CA LYS A 186 17.56 -10.08 2.53
C LYS A 186 18.89 -10.23 1.79
N PRO A 187 19.65 -9.14 1.56
CA PRO A 187 21.03 -9.25 1.13
C PRO A 187 21.86 -10.07 2.14
N SER A 188 22.88 -10.77 1.66
CA SER A 188 23.75 -11.55 2.55
C SER A 188 24.41 -10.64 3.60
N GLY A 189 24.30 -11.02 4.88
CA GLY A 189 24.87 -10.28 6.00
C GLY A 189 24.14 -8.99 6.40
N GLU A 190 22.98 -8.68 5.81
CA GLU A 190 22.21 -7.47 6.14
C GLU A 190 20.79 -7.81 6.66
N ASP A 191 20.30 -7.05 7.65
CA ASP A 191 18.93 -7.15 8.17
C ASP A 191 18.02 -6.07 7.58
N ARG A 192 17.86 -6.09 6.26
CA ARG A 192 17.00 -5.17 5.50
C ARG A 192 16.45 -5.87 4.26
N PRO A 193 15.34 -5.41 3.68
CA PRO A 193 14.61 -6.20 2.71
C PRO A 193 15.19 -6.07 1.30
N LEU A 194 15.03 -7.11 0.49
CA LEU A 194 15.15 -7.03 -0.96
C LEU A 194 13.80 -6.64 -1.57
N GLY A 195 13.83 -5.75 -2.57
CA GLY A 195 12.71 -5.45 -3.46
C GLY A 195 13.10 -5.69 -4.91
N TYR A 196 12.42 -6.60 -5.61
CA TYR A 196 12.72 -6.88 -7.00
C TYR A 196 11.82 -6.06 -7.92
N VAL A 197 12.41 -5.18 -8.72
CA VAL A 197 11.70 -4.26 -9.60
C VAL A 197 11.43 -4.96 -10.92
N ALA A 198 10.16 -5.05 -11.31
CA ALA A 198 9.74 -5.66 -12.56
C ALA A 198 10.27 -4.89 -13.76
N SER A 199 10.68 -5.61 -14.81
CA SER A 199 11.24 -4.92 -15.97
C SER A 199 10.19 -4.09 -16.72
N GLY A 200 10.51 -2.81 -16.94
CA GLY A 200 9.68 -1.84 -17.64
C GLY A 200 8.44 -1.37 -16.88
N SER A 201 7.72 -2.26 -16.19
CA SER A 201 6.49 -1.95 -15.46
C SER A 201 6.70 -1.57 -14.00
N HIS A 202 7.93 -1.73 -13.50
CA HIS A 202 8.46 -1.33 -12.20
C HIS A 202 7.79 -1.81 -10.91
N GLY A 203 6.69 -2.56 -11.00
CA GLY A 203 6.06 -3.21 -9.84
C GLY A 203 7.10 -3.91 -8.95
N VAL A 204 6.99 -3.73 -7.64
CA VAL A 204 7.97 -4.25 -6.67
C VAL A 204 7.50 -5.58 -6.10
N TRP A 205 8.32 -6.62 -6.27
CA TRP A 205 7.99 -8.00 -5.92
C TRP A 205 8.94 -8.59 -4.85
N PRO A 206 8.49 -9.62 -4.10
CA PRO A 206 9.25 -10.20 -2.99
C PRO A 206 10.42 -11.09 -3.41
N GLY A 207 10.54 -11.44 -4.69
CA GLY A 207 11.57 -12.34 -5.19
C GLY A 207 11.74 -12.24 -6.71
N PRO A 208 12.78 -12.89 -7.26
CA PRO A 208 12.94 -13.04 -8.70
C PRO A 208 11.93 -14.05 -9.25
N GLY A 209 11.57 -13.90 -10.52
CA GLY A 209 10.63 -14.77 -11.22
C GLY A 209 9.61 -14.02 -12.08
N SER A 210 8.64 -14.80 -12.56
CA SER A 210 7.53 -14.34 -13.39
C SER A 210 6.26 -14.26 -12.55
N TRP A 211 5.67 -13.08 -12.45
CA TRP A 211 4.55 -12.76 -11.56
C TRP A 211 3.32 -12.37 -12.35
N VAL A 212 2.28 -13.21 -12.33
CA VAL A 212 0.99 -12.87 -12.96
C VAL A 212 0.27 -11.83 -12.09
N TYR A 213 0.00 -10.65 -12.66
CA TYR A 213 -0.76 -9.61 -11.97
C TYR A 213 -2.18 -9.43 -12.53
N GLN A 214 -2.44 -9.92 -13.75
CA GLN A 214 -3.78 -9.89 -14.33
C GLN A 214 -3.98 -11.02 -15.35
N ASP A 215 -5.04 -11.79 -15.17
CA ASP A 215 -5.56 -12.68 -16.20
C ASP A 215 -6.44 -11.87 -17.16
N VAL A 216 -6.11 -11.89 -18.45
CA VAL A 216 -6.98 -11.44 -19.53
C VAL A 216 -7.43 -12.65 -20.36
N ILE A 217 -8.59 -12.56 -21.03
CA ILE A 217 -9.30 -13.73 -21.60
C ILE A 217 -8.40 -14.72 -22.37
N ILE A 218 -7.40 -14.22 -23.10
CA ILE A 218 -6.51 -15.01 -23.94
C ILE A 218 -5.02 -14.89 -23.55
N TYR A 219 -4.68 -14.22 -22.45
CA TYR A 219 -3.28 -13.94 -22.10
C TYR A 219 -3.12 -13.63 -20.60
N GLN A 220 -1.92 -13.83 -20.05
CA GLN A 220 -1.60 -13.40 -18.70
C GLN A 220 -0.63 -12.24 -18.75
N LEU A 221 -0.99 -11.13 -18.11
CA LEU A 221 -0.05 -10.04 -17.91
C LEU A 221 0.87 -10.38 -16.76
N LYS A 222 2.17 -10.40 -17.06
CA LYS A 222 3.22 -10.84 -16.15
C LYS A 222 4.30 -9.79 -15.98
N ASP A 223 4.78 -9.71 -14.76
CA ASP A 223 5.99 -8.99 -14.39
C ASP A 223 7.17 -9.94 -14.32
N GLU A 224 8.27 -9.56 -14.95
CA GLU A 224 9.50 -10.34 -14.92
C GLU A 224 10.51 -9.63 -14.02
N THR A 225 11.02 -10.36 -13.04
CA THR A 225 12.00 -9.90 -12.06
C THR A 225 13.18 -10.87 -12.02
N SER A 226 14.39 -10.37 -11.79
CA SER A 226 15.60 -11.19 -11.76
C SER A 226 16.68 -10.55 -10.90
N ASP A 227 17.70 -11.35 -10.58
CA ASP A 227 18.94 -10.86 -9.99
C ASP A 227 20.03 -10.72 -11.06
N GLY A 228 21.19 -10.18 -10.69
CA GLY A 228 22.35 -10.01 -11.56
C GLY A 228 22.35 -8.72 -12.39
N GLY A 229 21.34 -7.86 -12.24
CA GLY A 229 21.30 -6.52 -12.82
C GLY A 229 21.75 -5.44 -11.84
N PRO A 230 21.43 -4.16 -12.14
CA PRO A 230 21.76 -3.04 -11.28
C PRO A 230 21.19 -3.19 -9.86
N ILE A 231 22.05 -2.93 -8.88
CA ILE A 231 21.72 -2.91 -7.46
C ILE A 231 21.53 -1.45 -7.04
N TRP A 232 20.42 -1.17 -6.38
CA TRP A 232 20.14 0.14 -5.81
C TRP A 232 20.01 0.05 -4.29
N ASN A 233 21.00 0.60 -3.57
CA ASN A 233 21.01 0.63 -2.12
C ASN A 233 20.28 1.87 -1.60
N ALA A 234 18.99 1.74 -1.27
CA ALA A 234 18.17 2.87 -0.81
C ALA A 234 18.67 3.48 0.51
N LYS A 235 19.39 2.71 1.35
CA LYS A 235 19.93 3.20 2.63
C LYS A 235 20.83 4.43 2.50
N ASP A 236 21.51 4.57 1.36
CA ASP A 236 22.44 5.67 1.09
C ASP A 236 21.76 6.87 0.42
N SER A 237 20.48 6.74 0.06
CA SER A 237 19.71 7.73 -0.70
C SER A 237 18.29 7.94 -0.18
N VAL A 238 18.03 7.63 1.10
CA VAL A 238 16.79 7.98 1.78
C VAL A 238 16.57 9.50 1.71
N TYR A 239 15.47 9.90 1.10
CA TYR A 239 14.94 11.26 1.16
C TYR A 239 13.80 11.27 2.21
N PRO A 240 14.05 11.71 3.44
CA PRO A 240 13.07 11.62 4.51
C PRO A 240 11.94 12.63 4.31
N ILE A 241 10.71 12.15 4.43
CA ILE A 241 9.48 12.94 4.34
C ILE A 241 8.71 12.76 5.65
N GLU A 242 8.44 13.87 6.31
CA GLU A 242 7.59 13.89 7.50
C GLU A 242 6.16 13.54 7.11
N TYR A 243 5.52 12.65 7.87
CA TYR A 243 4.10 12.40 7.71
C TYR A 243 3.27 13.52 8.34
N LEU A 244 2.54 14.26 7.52
CA LEU A 244 1.60 15.27 7.99
C LEU A 244 0.18 14.69 8.00
N SER A 245 -0.37 14.39 9.18
CA SER A 245 -1.78 13.95 9.32
C SER A 245 -2.79 15.05 8.97
N SER A 246 -2.36 16.31 9.07
CA SER A 246 -3.08 17.50 8.64
C SER A 246 -2.05 18.57 8.24
N GLY A 247 -2.35 19.37 7.23
CA GLY A 247 -1.47 20.44 6.75
C GLY A 247 -1.10 20.32 5.28
N THR A 248 -0.05 21.01 4.88
CA THR A 248 0.42 21.11 3.49
C THR A 248 1.95 21.22 3.53
N TYR A 249 2.62 20.47 2.67
CA TYR A 249 4.08 20.52 2.55
C TYR A 249 4.52 21.86 1.97
N SER A 250 5.73 22.32 2.26
CA SER A 250 6.24 23.61 1.78
C SER A 250 7.71 23.52 1.40
N GLY A 251 8.26 24.60 0.81
CA GLY A 251 9.66 24.63 0.35
C GLY A 251 9.93 23.52 -0.67
N ASP A 252 11.06 22.83 -0.55
CA ASP A 252 11.47 21.76 -1.47
C ASP A 252 10.61 20.48 -1.38
N GLN A 253 9.65 20.42 -0.45
CA GLN A 253 8.66 19.34 -0.35
C GLN A 253 7.27 19.75 -0.87
N ALA A 254 7.10 20.98 -1.35
CA ALA A 254 5.82 21.49 -1.85
C ALA A 254 5.21 20.61 -2.96
N TRP A 255 6.03 20.00 -3.81
CA TRP A 255 5.61 19.05 -4.85
C TRP A 255 4.75 17.89 -4.37
N ILE A 256 4.89 17.49 -3.11
CA ILE A 256 4.08 16.42 -2.54
C ILE A 256 2.61 16.80 -2.61
N ASN A 257 2.26 18.09 -2.47
CA ASN A 257 0.87 18.54 -2.52
C ASN A 257 0.23 18.47 -3.92
N PHE A 258 0.96 18.09 -4.97
CA PHE A 258 0.43 17.99 -6.32
C PHE A 258 -0.61 16.86 -6.44
N GLN A 259 -1.82 17.22 -6.86
CA GLN A 259 -3.00 16.34 -6.93
C GLN A 259 -3.30 15.82 -8.35
N GLY A 260 -2.47 16.17 -9.32
CA GLY A 260 -2.60 15.72 -10.71
C GLY A 260 -1.95 14.37 -10.97
N ALA A 261 -2.02 13.94 -12.23
CA ALA A 261 -1.31 12.77 -12.71
C ALA A 261 0.16 13.09 -12.99
N TRP A 262 1.05 12.26 -12.46
CA TRP A 262 2.47 12.21 -12.80
C TRP A 262 2.64 11.44 -14.09
N GLY A 263 2.28 12.07 -15.20
CA GLY A 263 2.32 11.45 -16.52
C GLY A 263 1.24 11.95 -17.46
N ASN A 264 1.24 11.40 -18.67
CA ASN A 264 0.24 11.70 -19.68
C ASN A 264 -1.16 11.18 -19.32
N LYS A 265 -2.17 11.72 -20.02
CA LYS A 265 -3.50 11.12 -20.05
C LYS A 265 -3.48 9.85 -20.91
N GLY A 266 -4.12 8.81 -20.42
CA GLY A 266 -4.28 7.54 -21.09
C GLY A 266 -5.37 7.56 -22.15
N GLN A 267 -5.36 6.54 -23.00
CA GLN A 267 -6.34 6.32 -24.06
C GLN A 267 -7.31 5.20 -23.69
N THR A 268 -8.54 5.29 -24.19
CA THR A 268 -9.59 4.27 -23.98
C THR A 268 -10.26 3.84 -25.29
N ASN A 269 -9.82 4.39 -26.43
CA ASN A 269 -10.42 4.20 -27.75
C ASN A 269 -9.74 3.11 -28.59
N CYS A 270 -8.79 2.34 -28.04
CA CYS A 270 -8.22 1.20 -28.74
C CYS A 270 -9.29 0.11 -28.95
N TRP A 271 -9.26 -0.57 -30.10
CA TRP A 271 -10.34 -1.49 -30.50
C TRP A 271 -10.51 -2.69 -29.56
N TRP A 272 -9.45 -3.04 -28.80
CA TRP A 272 -9.46 -4.11 -27.80
C TRP A 272 -9.82 -3.67 -26.38
N TYR A 273 -10.11 -2.38 -26.14
CA TYR A 273 -10.34 -1.85 -24.77
C TYR A 273 -11.46 -2.56 -24.01
N LYS A 274 -12.43 -3.13 -24.74
CA LYS A 274 -13.53 -3.91 -24.13
C LYS A 274 -13.06 -5.23 -23.51
N ILE A 275 -11.96 -5.80 -24.01
CA ILE A 275 -11.41 -7.11 -23.62
C ILE A 275 -10.24 -6.92 -22.67
N VAL A 276 -9.32 -6.02 -23.01
CA VAL A 276 -8.18 -5.63 -22.19
C VAL A 276 -8.40 -4.17 -21.83
N LYS A 277 -8.69 -3.86 -20.56
CA LYS A 277 -9.03 -2.51 -20.06
C LYS A 277 -7.82 -1.56 -20.03
N THR A 278 -6.95 -1.66 -21.03
CA THR A 278 -5.69 -0.95 -21.13
C THR A 278 -5.32 -0.80 -22.61
N CYS A 279 -5.03 0.44 -23.02
CA CYS A 279 -4.55 0.77 -24.36
C CYS A 279 -3.00 0.90 -24.37
N PRO A 280 -2.36 1.14 -25.53
CA PRO A 280 -0.91 1.34 -25.57
C PRO A 280 -0.42 2.42 -24.63
N LEU A 281 -1.19 3.51 -24.53
CA LEU A 281 -0.94 4.61 -23.61
C LEU A 281 -1.95 4.59 -22.46
N SER A 282 -1.47 4.44 -21.24
CA SER A 282 -2.23 4.52 -19.99
C SER A 282 -2.06 5.88 -19.31
N ASN A 283 -2.92 6.18 -18.33
CA ASN A 283 -2.73 7.35 -17.47
C ASN A 283 -1.46 7.16 -16.64
N GLY A 284 -0.67 8.22 -16.50
CA GLY A 284 0.32 8.28 -15.43
C GLY A 284 -0.34 8.18 -14.05
N PRO A 285 0.35 7.60 -13.05
CA PRO A 285 -0.20 7.45 -11.72
C PRO A 285 -0.33 8.81 -11.00
N GLY A 286 -1.08 8.83 -9.90
CA GLY A 286 -1.01 9.94 -8.95
C GLY A 286 0.35 9.96 -8.23
N GLY A 287 0.66 11.08 -7.58
CA GLY A 287 1.86 11.19 -6.75
C GLY A 287 1.76 10.39 -5.45
N PRO A 288 2.81 10.44 -4.62
CA PRO A 288 2.84 9.74 -3.33
C PRO A 288 1.95 10.40 -2.26
N TYR A 289 1.42 11.60 -2.51
CA TYR A 289 0.33 12.19 -1.72
C TYR A 289 -1.00 11.52 -2.05
N ARG A 290 -1.09 10.28 -1.58
CA ARG A 290 -2.26 9.43 -1.76
C ARG A 290 -2.69 8.89 -0.42
N THR A 291 -3.93 8.53 -0.42
CA THR A 291 -4.73 8.41 0.78
C THR A 291 -4.31 7.14 1.53
N ASP A 292 -3.82 6.10 0.84
CA ASP A 292 -3.14 4.92 1.42
C ASP A 292 -1.75 5.20 2.01
N VAL A 293 -1.22 6.41 1.91
CA VAL A 293 -0.03 6.83 2.66
C VAL A 293 -0.42 7.80 3.77
N LEU A 294 -1.35 8.71 3.48
CA LEU A 294 -1.63 9.93 4.25
C LEU A 294 -2.83 9.87 5.19
N SER A 295 -3.56 8.78 5.17
CA SER A 295 -4.66 8.56 6.10
C SER A 295 -4.46 7.26 6.85
N ALA A 296 -4.83 7.26 8.13
CA ALA A 296 -5.24 6.04 8.78
C ALA A 296 -6.23 5.32 7.86
N SER A 297 -6.16 3.99 7.77
CA SER A 297 -6.94 3.15 6.85
C SER A 297 -8.32 3.77 6.55
N PHE A 298 -8.55 4.18 5.30
CA PHE A 298 -9.72 4.98 4.92
C PHE A 298 -10.45 4.31 3.75
N ALA A 299 -11.62 4.86 3.50
CA ALA A 299 -12.59 4.42 2.53
C ALA A 299 -12.19 4.68 1.06
N GLN A 300 -12.33 3.69 0.17
CA GLN A 300 -12.58 3.91 -1.27
C GLN A 300 -13.92 3.30 -1.71
N PRO A 301 -14.70 3.96 -2.59
CA PRO A 301 -15.81 3.30 -3.28
C PRO A 301 -15.25 2.14 -4.12
N SER A 302 -15.91 0.99 -4.13
CA SER A 302 -15.50 -0.15 -4.97
C SER A 302 -15.64 0.19 -6.46
N ASN A 303 -14.69 -0.28 -7.26
CA ASN A 303 -14.74 -0.21 -8.72
C ASN A 303 -15.42 -1.51 -9.21
N PRO A 304 -16.52 -1.45 -9.99
CA PRO A 304 -17.39 -2.61 -10.26
C PRO A 304 -16.79 -3.71 -11.16
N ILE A 305 -15.47 -3.73 -11.37
CA ILE A 305 -14.79 -4.57 -12.37
C ILE A 305 -13.84 -5.61 -11.74
N ILE A 306 -13.49 -5.50 -10.44
CA ILE A 306 -12.65 -6.50 -9.74
C ILE A 306 -13.51 -7.26 -8.74
N SER A 307 -13.49 -8.59 -8.84
CA SER A 307 -14.39 -9.54 -8.17
C SER A 307 -14.09 -9.79 -6.68
N SER A 308 -13.85 -8.76 -5.88
CA SER A 308 -14.14 -8.83 -4.45
C SER A 308 -15.45 -8.06 -4.21
N GLU A 309 -16.53 -8.76 -3.82
CA GLU A 309 -17.86 -8.15 -3.59
C GLU A 309 -17.91 -7.19 -2.38
N TYR A 310 -16.77 -6.82 -1.80
CA TYR A 310 -16.68 -5.94 -0.65
C TYR A 310 -15.75 -4.74 -0.89
N SER A 311 -16.16 -3.56 -0.42
CA SER A 311 -15.31 -2.37 -0.43
C SER A 311 -14.16 -2.54 0.56
N ASP A 312 -12.99 -2.94 0.07
CA ASP A 312 -11.78 -3.09 0.88
C ASP A 312 -11.35 -1.75 1.51
N MET A 313 -10.89 -1.78 2.77
CA MET A 313 -10.03 -0.72 3.27
C MET A 313 -8.69 -0.86 2.55
N LYS A 314 -8.36 0.13 1.71
CA LYS A 314 -6.95 0.34 1.37
C LYS A 314 -6.31 0.98 2.59
N GLY A 315 -5.73 0.12 3.42
CA GLY A 315 -4.85 0.54 4.50
C GLY A 315 -3.47 0.94 3.97
N PRO A 316 -2.62 1.46 4.85
CA PRO A 316 -1.21 1.70 4.55
C PRO A 316 -0.46 0.45 4.08
N LEU A 317 -0.80 -0.69 4.67
CA LEU A 317 -0.41 -2.00 4.17
C LEU A 317 -1.52 -2.56 3.26
N SER A 318 -1.12 -3.28 2.22
CA SER A 318 -2.08 -3.89 1.29
C SER A 318 -2.92 -5.00 1.95
N GLN A 319 -2.38 -5.71 2.95
CA GLN A 319 -3.11 -6.69 3.78
C GLN A 319 -2.64 -6.70 5.24
N THR A 320 -3.51 -7.13 6.14
CA THR A 320 -3.12 -7.47 7.52
C THR A 320 -2.56 -8.90 7.57
N LEU A 321 -1.42 -9.10 8.22
CA LEU A 321 -0.81 -10.43 8.37
C LEU A 321 -1.41 -11.17 9.56
N ALA A 322 -1.83 -12.42 9.35
CA ALA A 322 -2.24 -13.30 10.44
C ALA A 322 -1.69 -14.72 10.26
N PRO A 323 -0.98 -15.29 11.27
CA PRO A 323 -0.58 -16.69 11.22
C PRO A 323 -1.81 -17.60 11.30
N LEU A 324 -1.73 -18.77 10.68
CA LEU A 324 -2.77 -19.79 10.77
C LEU A 324 -2.84 -20.41 12.16
N ALA A 325 -4.06 -20.59 12.68
CA ALA A 325 -4.34 -21.33 13.89
C ALA A 325 -4.58 -22.82 13.54
N ILE A 326 -3.48 -23.55 13.33
CA ILE A 326 -3.54 -24.96 12.89
C ILE A 326 -4.27 -25.82 13.91
N ASN A 327 -5.19 -26.68 13.43
CA ASN A 327 -6.04 -27.57 14.22
C ASN A 327 -6.96 -26.86 15.24
N SER A 328 -7.14 -25.55 15.11
CA SER A 328 -8.06 -24.80 15.96
C SER A 328 -9.48 -24.86 15.43
N SER A 329 -10.47 -24.93 16.35
CA SER A 329 -11.89 -24.76 16.03
C SER A 329 -12.29 -23.28 15.93
N THR A 330 -11.40 -22.36 16.29
CA THR A 330 -11.67 -20.92 16.34
C THR A 330 -10.50 -20.10 15.80
N SER A 331 -10.83 -18.97 15.19
CA SER A 331 -9.91 -17.86 14.98
C SER A 331 -9.87 -16.95 16.21
N PHE A 332 -8.75 -16.24 16.38
CA PHE A 332 -8.55 -15.23 17.41
C PHE A 332 -8.16 -13.89 16.78
N TYR A 333 -8.75 -12.82 17.30
CA TYR A 333 -8.52 -11.45 16.85
C TYR A 333 -8.27 -10.55 18.06
N LYS A 334 -7.08 -9.96 18.14
CA LYS A 334 -6.79 -8.88 19.08
C LYS A 334 -6.75 -7.55 18.35
N LEU A 335 -7.59 -6.61 18.74
CA LEU A 335 -7.89 -5.39 17.99
C LEU A 335 -7.73 -4.16 18.85
N ARG A 336 -7.34 -3.04 18.26
CA ARG A 336 -7.34 -1.72 18.93
C ARG A 336 -8.36 -0.79 18.30
N LEU A 337 -9.21 -0.17 19.11
CA LEU A 337 -10.11 0.88 18.66
C LEU A 337 -9.42 2.24 18.73
N ASP A 338 -9.70 3.09 17.76
CA ASP A 338 -9.26 4.48 17.80
C ASP A 338 -9.94 5.26 18.94
N GLU A 339 -9.26 6.28 19.46
CA GLU A 339 -9.80 7.11 20.55
C GLU A 339 -11.10 7.81 20.14
N SER A 340 -11.21 8.23 18.87
CA SER A 340 -12.43 8.85 18.32
C SER A 340 -13.68 7.97 18.46
N VAL A 341 -13.50 6.65 18.55
CA VAL A 341 -14.58 5.67 18.63
C VAL A 341 -15.16 5.58 20.05
N LEU A 342 -14.38 5.92 21.07
CA LEU A 342 -14.87 5.90 22.45
C LEU A 342 -16.09 6.82 22.64
N GLN A 343 -16.09 7.97 21.96
CA GLN A 343 -17.23 8.90 21.96
C GLN A 343 -18.50 8.26 21.35
N LEU A 344 -18.35 7.44 20.31
CA LEU A 344 -19.47 6.71 19.72
C LEU A 344 -20.03 5.65 20.66
N ILE A 345 -19.16 4.96 21.42
CA ILE A 345 -19.57 3.95 22.40
C ILE A 345 -20.42 4.60 23.50
N ASP A 346 -19.97 5.73 24.04
CA ASP A 346 -20.67 6.44 25.12
C ASP A 346 -22.04 7.02 24.68
N LEU A 347 -22.17 7.43 23.42
CA LEU A 347 -23.40 8.04 22.89
C LEU A 347 -24.37 7.01 22.29
N GLY A 348 -23.87 5.91 21.74
CA GLY A 348 -24.62 4.98 20.89
C GLY A 348 -25.24 3.78 21.60
N GLY A 349 -25.01 3.62 22.91
CA GLY A 349 -25.50 2.46 23.67
C GLY A 349 -24.90 1.13 23.20
N PHE A 350 -23.78 1.16 22.50
CA PHE A 350 -23.07 -0.03 22.04
C PHE A 350 -22.55 -0.82 23.24
N SER A 351 -22.83 -2.13 23.26
CA SER A 351 -22.45 -3.00 24.38
C SER A 351 -21.44 -4.08 23.97
N ARG A 352 -21.27 -4.29 22.66
CA ARG A 352 -20.49 -5.40 22.10
C ARG A 352 -19.60 -4.93 20.96
N LEU A 353 -18.39 -5.47 20.94
CA LEU A 353 -17.50 -5.43 19.79
C LEU A 353 -17.62 -6.78 19.08
N THR A 354 -18.11 -6.77 17.85
CA THR A 354 -18.27 -7.97 17.03
C THR A 354 -17.22 -7.99 15.94
N VAL A 355 -16.63 -9.15 15.69
CA VAL A 355 -15.83 -9.43 14.50
C VAL A 355 -16.66 -10.29 13.57
N GLU A 356 -16.80 -9.82 12.33
CA GLU A 356 -17.23 -10.64 11.20
C GLU A 356 -15.99 -11.12 10.47
N GLN A 357 -15.81 -12.43 10.42
CA GLN A 357 -14.79 -13.10 9.62
C GLN A 357 -15.42 -13.62 8.34
N THR A 358 -14.91 -13.17 7.20
CA THR A 358 -15.30 -13.63 5.87
C THR A 358 -14.48 -14.84 5.46
N CYS A 359 -15.20 -15.88 5.05
CA CYS A 359 -14.68 -17.17 4.63
C CYS A 359 -14.95 -17.36 3.13
N LEU A 360 -13.87 -17.50 2.37
CA LEU A 360 -13.90 -17.67 0.92
C LEU A 360 -13.72 -19.14 0.52
N GLU A 361 -14.62 -19.64 -0.32
CA GLU A 361 -14.57 -20.98 -0.91
C GLU A 361 -14.57 -20.87 -2.43
N TYR A 362 -13.54 -21.39 -3.10
CA TYR A 362 -13.56 -21.53 -4.55
C TYR A 362 -14.02 -22.94 -4.94
N ARG A 363 -15.13 -23.02 -5.68
CA ARG A 363 -15.68 -24.28 -6.19
C ARG A 363 -15.30 -24.47 -7.65
N SER A 364 -14.29 -25.30 -7.89
CA SER A 364 -13.80 -25.60 -9.23
C SER A 364 -14.87 -26.24 -10.13
N SER A 365 -15.79 -27.03 -9.57
CA SER A 365 -16.86 -27.71 -10.32
C SER A 365 -17.85 -26.74 -10.99
N THR A 366 -18.06 -25.57 -10.39
CA THR A 366 -19.00 -24.56 -10.88
C THR A 366 -18.29 -23.29 -11.35
N ASN A 367 -16.96 -23.22 -11.19
CA ASN A 367 -16.15 -22.03 -11.37
C ASN A 367 -16.74 -20.80 -10.63
N THR A 368 -17.18 -21.02 -9.38
CA THR A 368 -17.81 -19.98 -8.55
C THR A 368 -17.04 -19.78 -7.26
N THR A 369 -16.95 -18.53 -6.84
CA THR A 369 -16.51 -18.16 -5.49
C THR A 369 -17.74 -18.00 -4.59
N LEU A 370 -17.74 -18.67 -3.44
CA LEU A 370 -18.72 -18.46 -2.39
C LEU A 370 -18.09 -17.74 -1.21
N LEU A 371 -18.84 -16.77 -0.70
CA LEU A 371 -18.51 -16.01 0.51
C LEU A 371 -19.50 -16.42 1.61
N SER A 372 -18.97 -16.65 2.79
CA SER A 372 -19.74 -16.93 4.01
C SER A 372 -19.12 -16.18 5.18
N SER A 373 -19.89 -15.97 6.25
CA SER A 373 -19.42 -15.23 7.41
C SER A 373 -19.54 -16.06 8.68
N THR A 374 -18.57 -15.88 9.58
CA THR A 374 -18.60 -16.37 10.96
C THR A 374 -18.42 -15.18 11.89
N TYR A 375 -19.09 -15.20 13.04
CA TYR A 375 -19.12 -14.07 13.96
C TYR A 375 -18.61 -14.46 15.35
N GLY A 376 -17.89 -13.54 15.97
CA GLY A 376 -17.51 -13.59 17.37
C GLY A 376 -17.70 -12.23 17.99
N ALA A 377 -17.93 -12.16 19.30
CA ALA A 377 -18.08 -10.89 19.98
C ALA A 377 -17.39 -10.89 21.34
N SER A 378 -16.93 -9.72 21.75
CA SER A 378 -16.48 -9.42 23.11
C SER A 378 -17.31 -8.28 23.69
N LYS A 379 -17.42 -8.24 25.02
CA LYS A 379 -18.01 -7.08 25.70
C LYS A 379 -17.17 -5.83 25.42
N LEU A 380 -17.84 -4.71 25.13
CA LEU A 380 -17.18 -3.41 25.14
C LEU A 380 -16.90 -3.01 26.58
N ASN A 381 -15.61 -2.96 26.92
CA ASN A 381 -15.13 -2.36 28.14
C ASN A 381 -14.63 -0.96 27.78
N ALA A 382 -15.10 0.07 28.48
CA ALA A 382 -14.62 1.45 28.35
C ALA A 382 -13.23 1.66 29.00
N GLY A 383 -12.39 0.62 29.00
CA GLY A 383 -11.05 0.64 29.57
C GLY A 383 -10.11 1.51 28.73
N SER A 384 -9.10 2.06 29.39
CA SER A 384 -8.13 2.97 28.74
C SER A 384 -7.21 2.30 27.72
N ASP A 385 -7.12 0.96 27.69
CA ASP A 385 -6.24 0.24 26.76
C ASP A 385 -6.81 0.18 25.34
N ARG A 386 -8.14 0.33 25.17
CA ARG A 386 -8.86 0.24 23.88
C ARG A 386 -8.54 -1.03 23.09
N VAL A 387 -8.08 -2.08 23.77
CA VAL A 387 -7.70 -3.35 23.16
C VAL A 387 -8.73 -4.41 23.51
N TYR A 388 -9.18 -5.13 22.49
CA TYR A 388 -10.24 -6.12 22.61
C TYR A 388 -9.77 -7.43 22.01
N SER A 389 -10.23 -8.53 22.60
CA SER A 389 -9.92 -9.88 22.13
C SER A 389 -11.22 -10.59 21.79
N VAL A 390 -11.33 -11.06 20.56
CA VAL A 390 -12.53 -11.69 20.02
C VAL A 390 -12.17 -13.06 19.46
N THR A 391 -12.91 -14.07 19.92
CA THR A 391 -12.82 -15.43 19.40
C THR A 391 -13.97 -15.65 18.42
N VAL A 392 -13.66 -16.14 17.22
CA VAL A 392 -14.62 -16.36 16.13
C VAL A 392 -14.56 -17.84 15.73
N PRO A 393 -15.67 -18.52 15.46
CA PRO A 393 -15.64 -19.87 14.90
C PRO A 393 -14.79 -19.92 13.62
N ARG A 394 -14.07 -21.03 13.41
CA ARG A 394 -13.35 -21.25 12.15
C ARG A 394 -14.31 -21.28 10.95
N CYS A 395 -13.77 -21.07 9.75
CA CYS A 395 -14.52 -21.31 8.51
C CYS A 395 -15.04 -22.75 8.44
N ALA A 396 -16.31 -22.90 8.10
CA ALA A 396 -17.05 -24.15 8.27
C ALA A 396 -16.59 -25.29 7.34
N SER A 397 -16.24 -24.95 6.09
CA SER A 397 -15.78 -25.94 5.11
C SER A 397 -14.27 -26.10 5.18
N ASN A 398 -13.78 -27.33 4.94
CA ASN A 398 -12.34 -27.56 4.81
C ASN A 398 -11.78 -27.07 3.46
N SER A 399 -12.65 -26.77 2.49
CA SER A 399 -12.30 -26.09 1.23
C SER A 399 -12.35 -24.57 1.34
N SER A 400 -12.86 -24.01 2.45
CA SER A 400 -12.89 -22.57 2.67
C SER A 400 -11.71 -22.10 3.51
N HIS A 401 -11.40 -20.80 3.42
CA HIS A 401 -10.35 -20.17 4.19
C HIS A 401 -10.75 -18.77 4.61
N VAL A 402 -10.09 -18.27 5.65
CA VAL A 402 -10.24 -16.89 6.10
C VAL A 402 -9.63 -15.96 5.04
N ASP A 403 -10.45 -15.06 4.52
CA ASP A 403 -10.07 -14.09 3.48
C ASP A 403 -9.92 -12.68 4.04
N SER A 404 -10.89 -12.26 4.85
CA SER A 404 -10.98 -10.89 5.36
C SER A 404 -11.80 -10.86 6.64
N TYR A 405 -11.79 -9.71 7.30
CA TYR A 405 -12.60 -9.47 8.49
C TYR A 405 -12.97 -8.00 8.63
N ARG A 406 -14.05 -7.72 9.35
CA ARG A 406 -14.42 -6.37 9.77
C ARG A 406 -14.91 -6.35 11.21
N VAL A 407 -14.86 -5.16 11.80
CA VAL A 407 -15.22 -4.94 13.19
C VAL A 407 -16.50 -4.11 13.26
N GLY A 408 -17.42 -4.49 14.14
CA GLY A 408 -18.69 -3.81 14.34
C GLY A 408 -18.91 -3.46 15.80
N LEU A 409 -19.50 -2.30 16.04
CA LEU A 409 -20.07 -1.95 17.35
C LEU A 409 -21.55 -2.29 17.31
N CYS A 410 -22.00 -3.19 18.20
CA CYS A 410 -23.35 -3.71 18.18
C CYS A 410 -24.10 -3.39 19.48
N THR A 411 -25.41 -3.16 19.35
CA THR A 411 -26.32 -2.94 20.49
C THR A 411 -27.10 -4.21 20.85
N ASP A 412 -27.20 -5.18 19.93
CA ASP A 412 -27.91 -6.45 20.11
C ASP A 412 -26.98 -7.68 20.03
N GLU A 413 -27.49 -8.84 20.44
CA GLU A 413 -26.71 -10.10 20.43
C GLU A 413 -26.71 -10.81 19.07
N ASN A 414 -27.69 -10.52 18.21
CA ASN A 414 -27.87 -11.18 16.92
C ASN A 414 -27.14 -10.46 15.77
N ASN A 415 -26.39 -9.41 16.09
CA ASN A 415 -25.68 -8.56 15.14
C ASN A 415 -26.59 -7.88 14.10
N LEU A 416 -27.87 -7.67 14.42
CA LEU A 416 -28.83 -7.00 13.53
C LEU A 416 -28.67 -5.47 13.60
N MET A 417 -28.20 -4.95 14.73
CA MET A 417 -28.04 -3.53 15.03
C MET A 417 -26.57 -3.24 15.31
N CYS A 418 -25.78 -3.21 14.23
CA CYS A 418 -24.34 -2.94 14.29
C CYS A 418 -23.95 -1.77 13.38
N SER A 419 -23.08 -0.90 13.89
CA SER A 419 -22.29 0.00 13.07
C SER A 419 -21.02 -0.73 12.67
N TRP A 420 -20.81 -0.98 11.38
CA TRP A 420 -19.67 -1.75 10.87
C TRP A 420 -18.59 -0.85 10.31
N ALA A 421 -17.35 -1.10 10.71
CA ALA A 421 -16.19 -0.66 9.98
C ALA A 421 -16.06 -1.46 8.66
N ARG A 422 -15.17 -1.00 7.79
CA ARG A 422 -14.90 -1.64 6.51
C ARG A 422 -14.05 -2.90 6.66
N TYR A 423 -14.01 -3.71 5.60
CA TYR A 423 -13.22 -4.94 5.58
C TYR A 423 -11.72 -4.66 5.52
N ARG A 424 -10.95 -5.46 6.26
CA ARG A 424 -9.51 -5.62 6.08
C ARG A 424 -9.24 -6.97 5.45
N GLN A 425 -8.52 -6.97 4.33
CA GLN A 425 -8.04 -8.20 3.73
C GLN A 425 -6.94 -8.81 4.62
N LEU A 426 -6.99 -10.12 4.78
CA LEU A 426 -5.96 -10.89 5.49
C LEU A 426 -5.02 -11.53 4.50
N ARG A 427 -3.74 -11.53 4.87
CA ARG A 427 -2.75 -12.42 4.29
C ARG A 427 -2.32 -13.43 5.33
N THR A 428 -2.72 -14.66 5.09
CA THR A 428 -2.50 -15.79 6.00
C THR A 428 -1.20 -16.52 5.66
N TYR A 429 -0.51 -16.97 6.69
CA TYR A 429 0.77 -17.67 6.56
C TYR A 429 0.94 -18.69 7.68
N LEU A 430 1.86 -19.64 7.52
CA LEU A 430 2.20 -20.60 8.57
C LEU A 430 3.59 -20.26 9.11
N THR A 431 3.68 -20.03 10.41
CA THR A 431 4.95 -19.74 11.09
C THR A 431 6.01 -20.78 10.76
N GLY A 432 7.18 -20.32 10.30
CA GLY A 432 8.30 -21.18 9.91
C GLY A 432 8.19 -21.78 8.50
N ARG A 433 7.17 -21.42 7.71
CA ARG A 433 7.06 -21.79 6.30
C ARG A 433 6.90 -20.55 5.44
N GLN A 434 7.77 -20.41 4.46
CA GLN A 434 7.72 -19.30 3.51
C GLN A 434 6.45 -19.36 2.66
N GLY A 435 5.80 -18.21 2.50
CA GLY A 435 4.72 -18.05 1.53
C GLY A 435 3.36 -17.81 2.15
N VAL A 436 2.40 -17.47 1.29
CA VAL A 436 0.99 -17.35 1.67
C VAL A 436 0.41 -18.75 1.79
N MET A 437 -0.31 -19.01 2.87
CA MET A 437 -1.01 -20.27 3.09
C MET A 437 -2.41 -19.99 3.60
N ASN A 438 -3.38 -20.46 2.84
CA ASN A 438 -4.78 -20.37 3.20
C ASN A 438 -5.13 -21.41 4.27
N GLY A 439 -6.04 -21.05 5.17
CA GLY A 439 -6.53 -21.96 6.20
C GLY A 439 -7.83 -21.48 6.82
N THR A 440 -8.49 -22.37 7.56
CA THR A 440 -9.84 -22.14 8.07
C THR A 440 -9.88 -21.29 9.34
N ALA A 441 -8.75 -21.11 10.01
CA ALA A 441 -8.65 -20.34 11.25
C ALA A 441 -7.33 -19.57 11.33
N VAL A 442 -7.36 -18.41 11.96
CA VAL A 442 -6.22 -17.50 12.11
C VAL A 442 -5.99 -17.13 13.56
N ASN A 443 -4.75 -16.80 13.92
CA ASN A 443 -4.40 -16.23 15.21
C ASN A 443 -3.82 -14.83 15.03
N LEU A 444 -4.67 -13.81 14.92
CA LEU A 444 -4.23 -12.42 14.83
C LEU A 444 -3.95 -11.87 16.24
N ASP A 445 -2.74 -12.13 16.73
CA ASP A 445 -2.29 -11.75 18.08
C ASP A 445 -2.25 -10.25 18.33
N MET A 446 -2.22 -9.43 17.27
CA MET A 446 -2.51 -8.00 17.32
C MET A 446 -2.74 -7.46 15.91
N ASP A 447 -3.88 -6.79 15.72
CA ASP A 447 -4.05 -5.81 14.67
C ASP A 447 -3.47 -4.47 15.12
N HIS A 448 -2.41 -4.05 14.44
CA HIS A 448 -1.62 -2.89 14.82
C HIS A 448 -2.19 -1.56 14.33
N ASP A 449 -3.18 -1.57 13.44
CA ASP A 449 -3.83 -0.34 12.97
C ASP A 449 -5.14 -0.10 13.73
N ASN A 450 -5.34 1.12 14.22
CA ASN A 450 -6.55 1.50 14.95
C ASN A 450 -7.80 1.35 14.06
N TRP A 451 -8.89 0.84 14.64
CA TRP A 451 -10.20 0.75 13.98
C TRP A 451 -11.01 2.02 14.18
N THR A 452 -11.56 2.54 13.10
CA THR A 452 -12.39 3.76 13.04
C THR A 452 -13.70 3.49 12.30
N TRP A 453 -14.70 4.37 12.51
CA TRP A 453 -16.00 4.36 11.84
C TRP A 453 -16.20 5.72 11.17
N ASN A 454 -16.91 5.73 10.04
CA ASN A 454 -17.36 6.97 9.38
C ASN A 454 -18.84 7.21 9.63
#